data_AF-A0A9D4CIT1-F1
#
_entry.id   AF-A0A9D4CIT1-F1
#
_cell.length_a   1.000
_cell.length_b   1.000
_cell.length_c   1.000
_cell.angle_alpha   90.00
_cell.angle_beta   90.00
_cell.angle_gamma   90.00
#
_symmetry.space_group_name_H-M   'P 1'
#
loop_
_entity.id
_entity.type
_entity.pdbx_description
1 polymer ?
#
loop_
_entity_poly.entity_id
_entity_poly.type
_entity_poly.pdbx_seq_one_letter_code
_entity_poly.pdbx_strand_id
1 'polypeptide(L)'
;MSSGVQVSEDAINTFRDMKDKHLHSYVILKINEKGDQIVLDEKGPKDDETSHEVLCRKLQEAAENKQGRYALFDCIYDKNKTSKLCLITWVDDAMVKIKDKMLYTSSKKQLQSKMEGIAVNLQCNSIEDLEWAAIVSKCASKYD
;
A
#
# COMPACT_ATOMS: atom_id res chain seq x y z
N MET A 1 0.42 -2.46 21.19
CA MET A 1 1.33 -1.31 21.28
C MET A 1 1.16 -0.50 20.00
N SER A 2 0.41 0.61 20.01
CA SER A 2 0.39 1.52 18.85
C SER A 2 1.71 2.27 18.85
N SER A 3 2.41 2.31 17.72
CA SER A 3 3.69 3.01 17.57
C SER A 3 3.56 4.54 17.59
N GLY A 4 2.36 5.09 17.86
CA GLY A 4 2.14 6.54 17.96
C GLY A 4 2.17 7.27 16.61
N VAL A 5 2.47 6.55 15.52
CA VAL A 5 2.69 7.09 14.19
C VAL A 5 1.44 7.76 13.66
N GLN A 6 1.55 9.05 13.36
CA GLN A 6 0.46 9.85 12.82
C GLN A 6 0.35 9.65 11.31
N VAL A 7 -0.85 9.84 10.75
CA VAL A 7 -1.04 9.82 9.30
C VAL A 7 -1.16 11.26 8.85
N SER A 8 -0.33 11.67 7.89
CA SER A 8 -0.37 13.00 7.30
C SER A 8 -1.75 13.26 6.67
N GLU A 9 -2.28 14.47 6.83
CA GLU A 9 -3.54 14.87 6.21
C GLU A 9 -3.50 14.72 4.68
N ASP A 10 -2.34 14.94 4.06
CA ASP A 10 -2.16 14.77 2.61
C ASP A 10 -2.38 13.32 2.15
N ALA A 11 -1.92 12.34 2.94
CA ALA A 11 -2.14 10.92 2.66
C ALA A 11 -3.62 10.54 2.80
N ILE A 12 -4.31 11.10 3.80
CA ILE A 12 -5.74 10.88 4.02
C ILE A 12 -6.56 11.51 2.88
N ASN A 13 -6.19 12.72 2.46
CA ASN A 13 -6.88 13.42 1.39
C ASN A 13 -6.69 12.70 0.05
N THR A 14 -5.45 12.27 -0.25
CA THR A 14 -5.16 11.48 -1.46
C THR A 14 -5.90 10.14 -1.47
N PHE A 15 -5.97 9.45 -0.32
CA PHE A 15 -6.80 8.25 -0.17
C PHE A 15 -8.28 8.53 -0.44
N ARG A 16 -8.80 9.65 0.04
CA ARG A 16 -10.19 10.05 -0.18
C ARG A 16 -10.45 10.39 -1.65
N ASP A 17 -9.57 11.12 -2.31
CA ASP A 17 -9.66 11.39 -3.76
C ASP A 17 -9.59 10.10 -4.58
N MET A 18 -8.74 9.14 -4.18
CA MET A 18 -8.68 7.82 -4.80
C MET A 18 -9.99 7.04 -4.62
N LYS A 19 -10.54 6.99 -3.40
CA LYS A 19 -11.77 6.24 -3.09
C LYS A 19 -13.03 6.88 -3.71
N ASP A 20 -13.14 8.19 -3.65
CA ASP A 20 -14.37 8.92 -4.01
C ASP A 20 -14.42 9.23 -5.51
N LYS A 21 -13.28 9.62 -6.09
CA LYS A 21 -13.19 10.06 -7.48
C LYS A 21 -12.48 9.07 -8.40
N HIS A 22 -11.88 8.00 -7.86
CA HIS A 22 -11.09 7.03 -8.62
C HIS A 22 -10.04 7.72 -9.52
N LEU A 23 -9.42 8.80 -9.01
CA LEU A 23 -8.47 9.64 -9.75
C LEU A 23 -7.08 9.03 -9.87
N HIS A 24 -6.73 8.12 -8.95
CA HIS A 24 -5.41 7.51 -8.85
C HIS A 24 -5.55 5.99 -8.87
N SER A 25 -4.80 5.29 -9.73
CA SER A 25 -4.79 3.81 -9.71
C SER A 25 -4.02 3.26 -8.51
N TYR A 26 -2.97 3.99 -8.08
CA TYR A 26 -2.17 3.62 -6.93
C TYR A 26 -1.69 4.83 -6.13
N VAL A 27 -1.46 4.61 -4.84
CA VAL A 27 -0.90 5.61 -3.92
C VAL A 27 0.14 4.93 -3.05
N ILE A 28 1.35 5.45 -3.06
CA ILE A 28 2.48 4.98 -2.27
C ILE A 28 2.67 5.92 -1.09
N LEU A 29 2.74 5.35 0.10
CA LEU A 29 2.99 6.04 1.35
C LEU A 29 4.26 5.49 1.97
N LYS A 30 5.00 6.35 2.64
CA LYS A 30 6.17 5.95 3.44
C LYS A 30 6.05 6.50 4.84
N ILE A 31 6.76 5.87 5.76
CA ILE A 31 7.01 6.46 7.06
C ILE A 31 8.19 7.41 6.92
N ASN A 32 8.10 8.60 7.50
CA ASN A 32 9.19 9.57 7.54
C ASN A 32 10.43 8.97 8.22
N GLU A 33 11.63 9.51 7.97
CA GLU A 33 12.89 9.05 8.58
C GLU A 33 12.86 9.07 10.13
N LYS A 34 12.04 9.94 10.70
CA LYS A 34 11.80 10.02 12.15
C LYS A 34 10.95 8.88 12.70
N GLY A 35 10.26 8.14 11.85
CA GLY A 35 9.40 7.03 12.24
C GLY A 35 8.06 7.41 12.87
N ASP A 36 7.71 8.70 12.88
CA ASP A 36 6.57 9.24 13.65
C ASP A 36 5.37 9.63 12.78
N GLN A 37 5.54 9.75 11.46
CA GLN A 37 4.46 10.15 10.56
C GLN A 37 4.48 9.39 9.23
N ILE A 38 3.33 8.93 8.77
CA ILE A 38 3.09 8.37 7.43
C ILE A 38 2.80 9.54 6.49
N VAL A 39 3.63 9.67 5.46
CA VAL A 39 3.54 10.73 4.45
C VAL A 39 3.31 10.12 3.07
N LEU A 40 2.72 10.91 2.17
CA LEU A 40 2.62 10.55 0.76
C LEU A 40 4.03 10.51 0.16
N ASP A 41 4.38 9.39 -0.48
CA ASP A 41 5.63 9.26 -1.23
C ASP A 41 5.37 9.56 -2.70
N GLU A 42 4.39 8.87 -3.30
CA GLU A 42 4.05 9.00 -4.72
C GLU A 42 2.59 8.63 -4.95
N LYS A 43 1.99 9.16 -6.02
CA LYS A 43 0.66 8.76 -6.47
C LYS A 43 0.65 8.61 -7.99
N GLY A 44 0.02 7.54 -8.45
CA GLY A 44 -0.12 7.23 -9.86
C GLY A 44 -1.29 7.93 -10.52
N PRO A 45 -1.22 8.22 -11.83
CA PRO A 45 -2.40 8.54 -12.62
C PRO A 45 -3.33 7.33 -12.75
N LYS A 46 -4.57 7.57 -13.17
CA LYS A 46 -5.57 6.53 -13.46
C LYS A 46 -5.27 5.81 -14.78
N ASP A 47 -4.21 5.00 -14.79
CA ASP A 47 -3.89 4.09 -15.89
C ASP A 47 -3.86 2.66 -15.33
N ASP A 48 -4.55 1.70 -15.94
CA ASP A 48 -4.79 0.39 -15.33
C ASP A 48 -3.61 -0.59 -15.55
N GLU A 49 -3.00 -0.55 -16.74
CA GLU A 49 -1.94 -1.48 -17.15
C GLU A 49 -0.55 -1.06 -16.67
N THR A 50 -0.17 0.21 -16.86
CA THR A 50 1.20 0.68 -16.56
C THR A 50 1.44 0.92 -15.07
N SER A 51 0.35 1.13 -14.32
CA SER A 51 0.41 1.50 -12.91
C SER A 51 1.00 0.43 -12.01
N HIS A 52 0.69 -0.83 -12.30
CA HIS A 52 1.17 -1.97 -11.51
C HIS A 52 2.69 -2.12 -11.64
N GLU A 53 3.22 -2.08 -12.86
CA GLU A 53 4.66 -2.21 -13.10
C GLU A 53 5.44 -1.06 -12.47
N VAL A 54 4.95 0.19 -12.59
CA VAL A 54 5.58 1.36 -11.97
C VAL A 54 5.55 1.23 -10.44
N LEU A 55 4.43 0.80 -9.87
CA LEU A 55 4.32 0.54 -8.43
C LEU A 55 5.32 -0.52 -7.97
N CYS A 56 5.37 -1.68 -8.64
CA CYS A 56 6.33 -2.75 -8.33
C CYS A 56 7.77 -2.24 -8.36
N ARG A 57 8.15 -1.53 -9.42
CA ARG A 57 9.49 -0.96 -9.56
C ARG A 57 9.81 0.02 -8.43
N LYS A 58 8.87 0.88 -8.06
CA LYS A 58 9.05 1.82 -6.94
C LYS A 58 9.17 1.09 -5.61
N LEU A 59 8.37 0.06 -5.36
CA LEU A 59 8.46 -0.72 -4.13
C LEU A 59 9.82 -1.44 -4.03
N GLN A 60 10.31 -2.01 -5.14
CA GLN A 60 11.64 -2.61 -5.21
C GLN A 60 12.75 -1.60 -4.93
N GLU A 61 12.72 -0.44 -5.58
CA GLU A 61 13.70 0.63 -5.35
C GLU A 61 13.73 1.07 -3.87
N ALA A 62 12.60 1.03 -3.17
CA ALA A 62 12.53 1.28 -1.72
C ALA A 62 13.20 0.18 -0.89
N ALA A 63 12.96 -1.09 -1.26
CA ALA A 63 13.59 -2.23 -0.60
C ALA A 63 15.11 -2.20 -0.74
N GLU A 64 15.63 -1.80 -1.91
CA GLU A 64 17.08 -1.60 -2.12
C GLU A 64 17.65 -0.54 -1.16
N ASN A 65 16.86 0.50 -0.86
CA ASN A 65 17.18 1.50 0.15
C ASN A 65 16.95 1.04 1.60
N LYS A 66 16.61 -0.24 1.81
CA LYS A 66 16.33 -0.87 3.12
C LYS A 66 15.13 -0.25 3.84
N GLN A 67 14.16 0.27 3.07
CA GLN A 67 12.97 0.93 3.57
C GLN A 67 11.70 0.16 3.16
N GLY A 68 10.76 0.05 4.09
CA GLY A 68 9.41 -0.43 3.77
C GLY A 68 8.58 0.65 3.08
N ARG A 69 7.48 0.26 2.43
CA ARG A 69 6.47 1.19 1.88
C ARG A 69 5.07 0.62 2.06
N TYR A 70 4.08 1.49 2.14
CA TYR A 70 2.68 1.11 1.99
C TYR A 70 2.21 1.52 0.60
N ALA A 71 1.44 0.66 -0.03
CA ALA A 71 0.82 0.92 -1.31
C ALA A 71 -0.68 0.70 -1.17
N LEU A 72 -1.48 1.67 -1.61
CA LEU A 72 -2.91 1.53 -1.79
C LEU A 72 -3.13 1.30 -3.28
N PHE A 73 -3.92 0.29 -3.60
CA PHE A 73 -4.22 -0.09 -4.96
C PHE A 73 -5.70 -0.42 -5.08
N ASP A 74 -6.36 0.13 -6.11
CA ASP A 74 -7.75 -0.19 -6.41
C ASP A 74 -7.79 -1.39 -7.37
N CYS A 75 -8.05 -2.58 -6.83
CA CYS A 75 -8.04 -3.81 -7.62
C CYS A 75 -9.43 -4.05 -8.20
N ILE A 76 -9.55 -3.90 -9.52
CA ILE A 76 -10.76 -4.20 -10.29
C ILE A 76 -10.59 -5.60 -10.88
N TYR A 77 -11.16 -6.61 -10.23
CA TYR A 77 -10.92 -8.02 -10.57
C TYR A 77 -12.09 -8.68 -11.34
N ASP A 78 -13.21 -7.98 -11.53
CA ASP A 78 -14.40 -8.55 -12.18
C ASP A 78 -14.92 -7.66 -13.33
N LYS A 79 -15.46 -8.30 -14.38
CA LYS A 79 -16.09 -7.63 -15.53
C LYS A 79 -17.29 -6.77 -15.13
N ASN A 80 -17.90 -7.03 -13.96
CA ASN A 80 -18.94 -6.19 -13.38
C ASN A 80 -18.43 -4.91 -12.68
N LYS A 81 -17.14 -4.55 -12.83
CA LYS A 81 -16.52 -3.34 -12.22
C LYS A 81 -16.54 -3.34 -10.70
N THR A 82 -16.41 -4.51 -10.07
CA THR A 82 -16.27 -4.58 -8.62
C THR A 82 -14.85 -4.17 -8.23
N SER A 83 -14.68 -2.90 -7.84
CA SER A 83 -13.44 -2.37 -7.27
C SER A 83 -13.32 -2.76 -5.80
N LYS A 84 -12.19 -3.35 -5.43
CA LYS A 84 -11.80 -3.51 -4.02
C LYS A 84 -10.55 -2.72 -3.75
N LEU A 85 -10.63 -1.86 -2.74
CA LEU A 85 -9.48 -1.13 -2.30
C LEU A 85 -8.58 -2.04 -1.44
N CYS A 86 -7.40 -2.34 -1.96
CA CYS A 86 -6.41 -3.23 -1.37
C CYS A 86 -5.24 -2.40 -0.81
N LEU A 87 -4.92 -2.55 0.48
CA LEU A 87 -3.74 -1.98 1.12
C LEU A 87 -2.63 -3.02 1.12
N ILE A 88 -1.56 -2.76 0.38
CA ILE A 88 -0.34 -3.55 0.30
C ILE A 88 0.68 -2.96 1.27
N THR A 89 1.18 -3.80 2.17
CA THR A 89 2.33 -3.47 3.03
C THR A 89 3.56 -4.17 2.45
N TRP A 90 4.47 -3.40 1.88
CA TRP A 90 5.71 -3.89 1.31
C TRP A 90 6.85 -3.74 2.31
N VAL A 91 7.37 -4.87 2.78
CA VAL A 91 8.54 -4.91 3.65
C VAL A 91 9.36 -6.14 3.27
N ASP A 92 10.44 -5.92 2.53
CA ASP A 92 11.34 -6.99 2.13
C ASP A 92 12.08 -7.56 3.35
N ASP A 93 11.95 -8.88 3.59
CA ASP A 93 12.49 -9.54 4.80
C ASP A 93 14.03 -9.60 4.78
N ALA A 94 14.63 -9.66 3.59
CA ALA A 94 16.06 -9.80 3.41
C ALA A 94 16.79 -8.44 3.45
N MET A 95 16.14 -7.38 2.96
CA MET A 95 16.75 -6.07 2.77
C MET A 95 16.36 -5.05 3.85
N VAL A 96 15.15 -5.11 4.41
CA VAL A 96 14.67 -4.12 5.39
C VAL A 96 15.09 -4.50 6.81
N LYS A 97 15.54 -3.51 7.59
CA LYS A 97 15.94 -3.72 9.00
C LYS A 97 14.75 -4.17 9.84
N ILE A 98 15.00 -5.06 10.81
CA ILE A 98 13.98 -5.55 11.77
C ILE A 98 13.25 -4.39 12.48
N LYS A 99 13.98 -3.31 12.81
CA LYS A 99 13.40 -2.11 13.45
C LYS A 99 12.34 -1.45 12.56
N ASP A 100 12.65 -1.22 11.29
CA ASP A 100 11.71 -0.69 10.31
C ASP A 100 10.54 -1.65 10.08
N LYS A 101 10.81 -2.96 9.95
CA LYS A 101 9.75 -3.98 9.83
C LYS A 101 8.75 -3.91 10.99
N MET A 102 9.25 -3.79 12.23
CA MET A 102 8.40 -3.61 13.41
C MET A 102 7.61 -2.29 13.35
N LEU A 103 8.23 -1.21 12.89
CA LEU A 103 7.57 0.09 12.75
C LEU A 103 6.45 0.05 11.71
N TYR A 104 6.70 -0.49 10.52
CA TYR A 104 5.69 -0.65 9.47
C TYR A 104 4.56 -1.59 9.92
N THR A 105 4.88 -2.68 10.61
CA THR A 105 3.85 -3.59 11.12
C THR A 105 3.00 -2.94 12.21
N SER A 106 3.62 -2.19 13.12
CA SER A 106 2.90 -1.53 14.23
C SER A 106 2.06 -0.34 13.75
N SER A 107 2.56 0.40 12.76
CA SER A 107 1.90 1.62 12.23
C SER A 107 0.78 1.30 11.25
N LYS A 108 0.78 0.10 10.66
CA LYS A 108 -0.30 -0.40 9.79
C LYS A 108 -1.68 -0.27 10.44
N LYS A 109 -1.79 -0.56 11.74
CA LYS A 109 -3.06 -0.48 12.47
C LYS A 109 -3.59 0.96 12.54
N GLN A 110 -2.71 1.94 12.73
CA GLN A 110 -3.10 3.35 12.72
C GLN A 110 -3.51 3.82 11.32
N LEU A 111 -2.77 3.38 10.29
CA LEU A 111 -3.12 3.65 8.90
C LEU A 111 -4.52 3.12 8.56
N GLN A 112 -4.80 1.86 8.88
CA GLN A 112 -6.10 1.24 8.68
C GLN A 112 -7.22 1.96 9.42
N SER A 113 -6.96 2.41 10.65
CA SER A 113 -7.94 3.15 11.44
C SER A 113 -8.25 4.53 10.87
N LYS A 114 -7.35 5.14 10.09
CA LYS A 114 -7.59 6.42 9.41
C LYS A 114 -8.16 6.26 8.00
N MET A 115 -7.82 5.16 7.34
CA MET A 115 -8.25 4.83 5.98
C MET A 115 -9.41 3.84 6.01
N GLU A 116 -10.53 4.26 6.61
CA GLU A 116 -11.73 3.44 6.72
C GLU A 116 -12.36 3.19 5.33
N GLY A 117 -12.41 1.92 4.95
CA GLY A 117 -12.90 1.47 3.63
C GLY A 117 -11.93 0.58 2.85
N ILE A 118 -10.74 0.28 3.39
CA ILE A 118 -9.87 -0.75 2.84
C ILE A 118 -10.56 -2.12 2.97
N ALA A 119 -10.82 -2.78 1.85
CA ALA A 119 -11.46 -4.09 1.82
C ALA A 119 -10.46 -5.22 2.11
N VAL A 120 -9.25 -5.12 1.56
CA VAL A 120 -8.24 -6.18 1.62
C VAL A 120 -6.92 -5.60 2.10
N ASN A 121 -6.25 -6.33 2.99
CA ASN A 121 -4.94 -5.96 3.49
C ASN A 121 -3.96 -7.05 3.11
N LEU A 122 -3.02 -6.71 2.25
CA LEU A 122 -1.98 -7.59 1.74
C LEU A 122 -0.66 -7.25 2.44
N GLN A 123 0.06 -8.28 2.82
CA GLN A 123 1.45 -8.15 3.26
C GLN A 123 2.30 -8.88 2.24
N CYS A 124 3.21 -8.13 1.63
CA CYS A 124 4.09 -8.60 0.58
C CYS A 124 5.51 -8.43 1.11
N ASN A 125 6.26 -9.53 1.18
CA ASN A 125 7.64 -9.53 1.66
C ASN A 125 8.62 -9.94 0.55
N SER A 126 8.10 -10.38 -0.60
CA SER A 126 8.85 -10.84 -1.76
C SER A 126 8.22 -10.32 -3.05
N ILE A 127 9.02 -10.15 -4.10
CA ILE A 127 8.60 -9.55 -5.38
C ILE A 127 7.43 -10.34 -6.01
N GLU A 128 7.43 -11.65 -5.87
CA GLU A 128 6.35 -12.56 -6.28
C GLU A 128 4.99 -12.20 -5.65
N ASP A 129 4.95 -11.72 -4.40
CA ASP A 129 3.71 -11.27 -3.75
C ASP A 129 3.19 -9.95 -4.33
N LEU A 130 4.06 -9.18 -4.99
CA LEU A 130 3.67 -7.94 -5.65
C LEU A 130 3.15 -8.18 -7.07
N GLU A 131 3.28 -9.38 -7.64
CA GLU A 131 2.78 -9.66 -8.97
C GLU A 131 1.26 -9.46 -9.07
N TRP A 132 0.80 -8.96 -10.21
CA TRP A 132 -0.62 -8.69 -10.45
C TRP A 132 -1.49 -9.90 -10.15
N ALA A 133 -1.08 -11.07 -10.65
CA ALA A 133 -1.79 -12.33 -10.42
C ALA A 133 -1.90 -12.69 -8.93
N ALA A 134 -0.85 -12.45 -8.14
CA ALA A 134 -0.84 -12.73 -6.70
C ALA A 134 -1.76 -11.76 -5.95
N ILE A 135 -1.73 -10.47 -6.29
CA ILE A 135 -2.60 -9.43 -5.70
C ILE A 135 -4.07 -9.73 -6.03
N VAL A 136 -4.38 -10.00 -7.30
CA VAL A 136 -5.73 -10.33 -7.75
C VAL A 136 -6.23 -11.60 -7.07
N SER A 137 -5.41 -12.66 -7.03
CA SER A 137 -5.75 -13.90 -6.34
C SER A 137 -6.08 -13.66 -4.87
N LYS A 138 -5.27 -12.88 -4.15
CA LYS A 138 -5.53 -12.55 -2.74
C LYS A 138 -6.74 -11.61 -2.54
N CYS A 139 -7.00 -10.66 -3.45
CA CYS A 139 -8.19 -9.81 -3.38
C CYS A 139 -9.48 -10.57 -3.77
N ALA A 140 -9.38 -11.63 -4.60
CA ALA A 140 -10.47 -12.52 -4.99
C ALA A 140 -10.78 -13.60 -3.92
N SER A 141 -9.75 -14.27 -3.38
CA SER A 141 -9.89 -15.39 -2.41
C SER A 141 -10.52 -15.03 -1.07
N LYS A 142 -10.73 -13.75 -0.75
CA LYS A 142 -11.43 -13.37 0.49
C LYS A 142 -12.95 -13.62 0.47
N TYR A 143 -13.46 -14.24 -0.59
CA TYR A 143 -14.82 -14.77 -0.71
C TYR A 143 -14.75 -16.30 -0.68
N ASP A 144 -14.47 -16.87 0.49
CA ASP A 144 -14.95 -18.21 0.88
C ASP A 144 -15.32 -18.15 2.36
#